data_AF-A0A661YNA4-F1
#
_entry.id   AF-A0A661YNA4-F1
#
_cell.length_a   1.000
_cell.length_b   1.000
_cell.length_c   1.000
_cell.angle_alpha   90.00
_cell.angle_beta   90.00
_cell.angle_gamma   90.00
#
_symmetry.space_group_name_H-M   'P 1'
#
loop_
_entity.id
_entity.type
_entity.pdbx_description
1 polymer ?
#
loop_
_entity_poly.entity_id
_entity_poly.type
_entity_poly.pdbx_seq_one_letter_code
_entity_poly.pdbx_strand_id
1 'polypeptide(L)'
;MKKIKSALISVYHKEGIEEIVSLLDNLGVELISTGGTFDFISRLNINVTTVESLTSYPSILGGRVKTLHPKVFGGILGRRDLEADRAHFAEYDIPEIDLVIIDLYPFEETLASTNDEPEIIEKIDIGGISLIRAAAKNFRDVLVVPSMDHYTELLSLLKDKKGSTELE
;
A
#
# COMPACT_ATOMS: atom_id res chain seq x y z
N MET A 1 0.34 1.30 -18.31
CA MET A 1 -0.14 0.42 -17.24
C MET A 1 -1.59 0.04 -17.52
N LYS A 2 -2.09 -1.00 -16.84
CA LYS A 2 -3.48 -1.44 -16.96
C LYS A 2 -4.35 -0.68 -15.96
N LYS A 3 -5.66 -0.81 -16.09
CA LYS A 3 -6.62 -0.28 -15.11
C LYS A 3 -6.29 -0.84 -13.73
N ILE A 4 -6.14 0.02 -12.73
CA ILE A 4 -5.95 -0.35 -11.32
C ILE A 4 -7.18 -1.15 -10.87
N LYS A 5 -6.95 -2.33 -10.31
CA LYS A 5 -7.97 -3.23 -9.76
C LYS A 5 -7.80 -3.44 -8.27
N SER A 6 -6.59 -3.33 -7.75
CA SER A 6 -6.31 -3.46 -6.32
C SER A 6 -5.31 -2.41 -5.82
N ALA A 7 -5.53 -1.91 -4.61
CA ALA A 7 -4.67 -0.92 -3.97
C ALA A 7 -4.31 -1.33 -2.53
N LEU A 8 -3.02 -1.39 -2.22
CA LEU A 8 -2.51 -1.54 -0.86
C LEU A 8 -2.23 -0.15 -0.28
N ILE A 9 -2.90 0.20 0.81
CA ILE A 9 -2.83 1.53 1.43
C ILE A 9 -2.42 1.38 2.90
N SER A 10 -1.27 1.95 3.27
CA SER A 10 -0.77 1.98 4.64
C SER A 10 -0.09 3.31 4.91
N VAL A 11 -0.82 4.22 5.55
CA VAL A 11 -0.42 5.62 5.71
C VAL A 11 -0.45 6.06 7.17
N TYR A 12 0.57 6.79 7.60
CA TYR A 12 0.61 7.40 8.92
C TYR A 12 -0.29 8.63 8.97
N HIS A 13 -0.18 9.54 8.01
CA HIS A 13 -1.03 10.72 7.86
C HIS A 13 -2.32 10.39 7.09
N LYS A 14 -3.46 10.97 7.50
CA LYS A 14 -4.80 10.71 6.93
C LYS A 14 -5.32 11.89 6.13
N GLU A 15 -4.57 12.97 6.10
CA GLU A 15 -4.85 14.19 5.37
C GLU A 15 -4.88 13.90 3.87
N GLY A 16 -5.97 14.23 3.20
CA GLY A 16 -6.13 14.10 1.74
C GLY A 16 -6.38 12.68 1.22
N ILE A 17 -6.15 11.62 2.00
CA ILE A 17 -6.32 10.22 1.52
C ILE A 17 -7.79 9.86 1.30
N GLU A 18 -8.73 10.52 1.99
CA GLU A 18 -10.18 10.27 1.89
C GLU A 18 -10.71 10.38 0.46
N GLU A 19 -10.30 11.42 -0.27
CA GLU A 19 -10.77 11.64 -1.64
C GLU A 19 -10.25 10.57 -2.59
N ILE A 20 -9.00 10.12 -2.36
CA ILE A 20 -8.38 9.06 -3.15
C ILE A 20 -9.09 7.71 -2.90
N VAL A 21 -9.30 7.32 -1.64
CA VAL A 21 -9.95 6.03 -1.33
C VAL A 21 -11.40 6.01 -1.82
N SER A 22 -12.11 7.13 -1.71
CA SER A 22 -13.48 7.26 -2.23
C SER A 22 -13.50 7.14 -3.75
N LEU A 23 -12.55 7.74 -4.46
CA LEU A 23 -12.46 7.62 -5.91
C LEU A 23 -12.11 6.19 -6.34
N LEU A 24 -11.17 5.54 -5.66
CA LEU A 24 -10.78 4.14 -5.93
C LEU A 24 -11.96 3.19 -5.72
N ASP A 25 -12.72 3.35 -4.63
CA ASP A 25 -13.94 2.57 -4.37
C ASP A 25 -15.00 2.76 -5.46
N ASN A 26 -15.27 4.01 -5.87
CA ASN A 26 -16.17 4.32 -6.98
C ASN A 26 -15.71 3.72 -8.33
N LEU A 27 -14.41 3.52 -8.51
CA LEU A 27 -13.84 2.87 -9.69
C LEU A 27 -13.87 1.33 -9.60
N GLY A 28 -14.34 0.78 -8.47
CA GLY A 28 -14.41 -0.65 -8.20
C GLY A 28 -13.07 -1.28 -7.86
N VAL A 29 -12.14 -0.50 -7.29
CA VAL A 29 -10.81 -0.99 -6.89
C VAL A 29 -10.92 -1.68 -5.53
N GLU A 30 -10.38 -2.88 -5.43
CA GLU A 30 -10.26 -3.61 -4.17
C GLU A 30 -9.23 -2.93 -3.25
N LEU A 31 -9.66 -2.46 -2.09
CA LEU A 31 -8.79 -1.81 -1.13
C LEU A 31 -8.26 -2.82 -0.10
N ILE A 32 -6.95 -2.80 0.11
CA ILE A 32 -6.24 -3.60 1.09
C ILE A 32 -5.52 -2.63 2.05
N SER A 33 -5.67 -2.82 3.35
CA SER A 33 -5.05 -1.93 4.34
C SER A 33 -4.69 -2.64 5.65
N THR A 34 -4.10 -1.93 6.61
CA THR A 34 -3.72 -2.46 7.92
C THR A 34 -3.92 -1.41 9.01
N GLY A 35 -4.16 -1.87 10.24
CA GLY A 35 -4.19 -1.04 11.45
C GLY A 35 -5.09 0.19 11.33
N GLY A 36 -4.55 1.35 11.73
CA GLY A 36 -5.31 2.60 11.75
C GLY A 36 -5.74 3.11 10.37
N THR A 37 -5.08 2.69 9.29
CA THR A 37 -5.52 3.04 7.93
C THR A 37 -6.77 2.24 7.54
N PHE A 38 -6.82 0.96 7.90
CA PHE A 38 -8.03 0.14 7.73
C PHE A 38 -9.21 0.73 8.51
N ASP A 39 -9.00 1.09 9.77
CA ASP A 39 -10.03 1.67 10.63
C ASP A 39 -10.55 2.99 10.06
N PHE A 40 -9.65 3.81 9.50
CA PHE A 40 -10.02 5.07 8.84
C PHE A 40 -10.92 4.83 7.64
N ILE A 41 -10.51 3.97 6.70
CA ILE A 41 -11.27 3.68 5.47
C ILE A 41 -12.63 3.05 5.80
N SER A 42 -12.67 2.12 6.76
CA SER A 42 -13.90 1.45 7.17
C SER A 42 -14.94 2.42 7.75
N ARG A 43 -14.51 3.47 8.46
CA ARG A 43 -15.43 4.51 8.98
C ARG A 43 -16.10 5.35 7.89
N LEU A 44 -15.54 5.36 6.68
CA LEU A 44 -16.14 6.00 5.51
C LEU A 44 -17.22 5.10 4.86
N ASN A 45 -17.49 3.92 5.41
CA ASN A 45 -18.35 2.88 4.84
C ASN A 45 -17.85 2.36 3.48
N ILE A 46 -16.55 2.44 3.24
CA ILE A 46 -15.88 1.92 2.05
C ILE A 46 -15.44 0.48 2.34
N ASN A 47 -15.61 -0.41 1.36
CA ASN A 47 -15.18 -1.80 1.51
C ASN A 47 -13.65 -1.89 1.47
N VAL A 48 -13.05 -2.44 2.52
CA VAL A 48 -11.60 -2.59 2.64
C VAL A 48 -11.29 -3.90 3.33
N THR A 49 -10.25 -4.58 2.86
CA THR A 49 -9.79 -5.85 3.38
C THR A 49 -8.50 -5.65 4.18
N THR A 50 -8.30 -6.42 5.25
CA THR A 50 -7.07 -6.33 6.05
C THR A 50 -5.94 -7.12 5.39
N VAL A 51 -4.70 -6.65 5.49
CA VAL A 51 -3.51 -7.41 5.08
C VAL A 51 -3.44 -8.75 5.80
N GLU A 52 -3.81 -8.79 7.08
CA GLU A 52 -3.83 -9.98 7.93
C GLU A 52 -4.75 -11.07 7.36
N SER A 53 -5.86 -10.70 6.73
CA SER A 53 -6.75 -11.67 6.06
C SER A 53 -6.12 -12.30 4.82
N LEU A 54 -5.18 -11.61 4.16
CA LEU A 54 -4.44 -12.14 3.01
C LEU A 54 -3.33 -13.09 3.45
N THR A 55 -2.63 -12.74 4.53
CA THR A 55 -1.41 -13.45 4.95
C THR A 55 -1.68 -14.66 5.82
N SER A 56 -2.89 -14.83 6.36
CA SER A 56 -3.23 -15.86 7.36
C SER A 56 -2.37 -15.81 8.63
N TYR A 57 -1.55 -14.76 8.79
CA TYR A 57 -0.70 -14.52 9.95
C TYR A 57 -1.27 -13.36 10.77
N PRO A 58 -1.41 -13.51 12.10
CA PRO A 58 -1.83 -12.39 12.94
C PRO A 58 -0.71 -11.34 13.03
N SER A 59 -1.10 -10.10 13.34
CA SER A 59 -0.12 -9.06 13.70
C SER A 59 0.61 -9.43 15.00
N ILE A 60 1.88 -9.80 14.89
CA ILE A 60 2.76 -10.17 16.03
C ILE A 60 3.84 -9.10 16.29
N LEU A 61 4.57 -9.23 17.41
CA LEU A 61 5.71 -8.38 17.78
C LEU A 61 5.37 -6.88 17.80
N GLY A 62 4.24 -6.52 18.43
CA GLY A 62 3.78 -5.13 18.49
C GLY A 62 3.43 -4.52 17.12
N GLY A 63 3.27 -5.36 16.10
CA GLY A 63 2.96 -4.89 14.75
C GLY A 63 4.17 -4.61 13.86
N ARG A 64 5.38 -5.00 14.28
CA ARG A 64 6.61 -4.80 13.50
C ARG A 64 6.69 -5.63 12.22
N VAL A 65 5.89 -6.69 12.08
CA VAL A 65 5.95 -7.65 10.96
C VAL A 65 4.60 -7.90 10.27
N LYS A 66 3.75 -6.87 10.15
CA LYS A 66 2.40 -7.01 9.58
C LYS A 66 2.39 -7.31 8.07
N THR A 67 3.27 -6.66 7.33
CA THR A 67 3.24 -6.66 5.86
C THR A 67 4.36 -7.48 5.22
N LEU A 68 5.34 -7.92 6.01
CA LEU A 68 6.51 -8.70 5.58
C LEU A 68 6.16 -10.16 5.28
N HIS A 69 5.31 -10.36 4.27
CA HIS A 69 4.78 -11.68 3.91
C HIS A 69 4.87 -11.94 2.39
N PRO A 70 5.20 -13.17 1.95
CA PRO A 70 5.31 -13.52 0.53
C PRO A 70 4.06 -13.24 -0.29
N LYS A 71 2.84 -13.36 0.28
CA LYS A 71 1.61 -12.99 -0.44
C LYS A 71 1.51 -11.51 -0.77
N VAL A 72 1.97 -10.64 0.14
CA VAL A 72 1.96 -9.18 -0.09
C VAL A 72 3.06 -8.82 -1.09
N PHE A 73 4.29 -9.26 -0.84
CA PHE A 73 5.43 -8.95 -1.69
C PHE A 73 5.36 -9.63 -3.05
N GLY A 74 4.79 -10.84 -3.13
CA GLY A 74 4.52 -11.55 -4.38
C GLY A 74 3.50 -10.80 -5.23
N GLY A 75 2.44 -10.28 -4.61
CA GLY A 75 1.44 -9.46 -5.31
C GLY A 75 2.00 -8.17 -5.92
N ILE A 76 3.04 -7.62 -5.28
CA ILE A 76 3.74 -6.42 -5.75
C ILE A 76 4.86 -6.76 -6.75
N LEU A 77 5.66 -7.79 -6.51
CA LEU A 77 6.91 -8.06 -7.26
C LEU A 77 6.75 -9.07 -8.40
N GLY A 78 5.67 -9.85 -8.41
CA GLY A 78 5.48 -10.85 -9.45
C GLY A 78 5.28 -10.18 -10.81
N ARG A 79 6.00 -10.66 -11.82
CA ARG A 79 5.95 -10.11 -13.17
C ARG A 79 4.76 -10.69 -13.91
N ARG A 80 3.86 -9.83 -14.35
CA ARG A 80 2.58 -10.28 -14.93
C ARG A 80 2.73 -10.91 -16.31
N ASP A 81 3.80 -10.56 -17.03
CA ASP A 81 4.10 -11.09 -18.35
C ASP A 81 4.86 -12.43 -18.32
N LEU A 82 5.48 -12.81 -17.19
CA LEU A 82 6.19 -14.08 -17.06
C LEU A 82 5.27 -15.24 -16.65
N GLU A 83 5.21 -16.29 -17.48
CA GLU A 83 4.39 -17.49 -17.22
C GLU A 83 4.68 -18.17 -15.89
N ALA A 84 5.96 -18.28 -15.51
CA ALA A 84 6.35 -18.89 -14.25
C ALA A 84 5.80 -18.13 -13.02
N ASP A 85 5.85 -16.80 -13.03
CA ASP A 85 5.33 -15.99 -11.93
C ASP A 85 3.79 -16.08 -11.87
N ARG A 86 3.10 -16.11 -13.02
CA ARG A 86 1.64 -16.33 -13.07
C ARG A 86 1.22 -17.70 -12.53
N ALA A 87 2.01 -18.74 -12.78
CA ALA A 87 1.75 -20.06 -12.21
C ALA A 87 1.82 -20.02 -10.66
N HIS A 88 2.82 -19.33 -10.11
CA HIS A 88 2.92 -19.14 -8.65
C HIS A 88 1.77 -18.31 -8.09
N PHE A 89 1.26 -17.32 -8.82
CA PHE A 89 0.07 -16.57 -8.36
C PHE A 89 -1.13 -17.49 -8.11
N ALA A 90 -1.39 -18.41 -9.04
CA ALA A 90 -2.47 -19.37 -8.91
C ALA A 90 -2.17 -20.45 -7.86
N GLU A 91 -0.93 -20.97 -7.80
CA GLU A 91 -0.54 -22.03 -6.87
C GLU A 91 -0.61 -21.59 -5.40
N TYR A 92 -0.23 -20.35 -5.12
CA TYR A 92 -0.08 -19.84 -3.75
C TYR A 92 -1.16 -18.82 -3.36
N ASP A 93 -2.23 -18.67 -4.16
CA ASP A 93 -3.30 -17.69 -3.96
C ASP A 93 -2.75 -16.29 -3.67
N ILE A 94 -1.86 -15.82 -4.53
CA ILE A 94 -1.22 -14.50 -4.38
C ILE A 94 -2.06 -13.49 -5.17
N PRO A 95 -2.68 -12.50 -4.49
CA PRO A 95 -3.42 -11.45 -5.18
C PRO A 95 -2.45 -10.49 -5.87
N GLU A 96 -2.79 -10.03 -7.08
CA GLU A 96 -2.06 -8.93 -7.71
C GLU A 96 -2.30 -7.62 -6.95
N ILE A 97 -1.28 -6.77 -6.84
CA ILE A 97 -1.38 -5.41 -6.29
C ILE A 97 -0.98 -4.42 -7.39
N ASP A 98 -1.88 -3.51 -7.78
CA ASP A 98 -1.65 -2.54 -8.86
C ASP A 98 -1.19 -1.17 -8.37
N LEU A 99 -1.61 -0.78 -7.18
CA LEU A 99 -1.31 0.50 -6.57
C LEU A 99 -0.82 0.29 -5.13
N VAL A 100 0.26 0.96 -4.77
CA VAL A 100 0.82 0.95 -3.41
C VAL A 100 0.92 2.39 -2.93
N ILE A 101 0.11 2.75 -1.93
CA ILE A 101 0.13 4.07 -1.29
C ILE A 101 0.68 3.89 0.13
N ILE A 102 1.86 4.44 0.36
CA ILE A 102 2.57 4.33 1.63
C ILE A 102 2.98 5.71 2.07
N ASP A 103 2.79 5.99 3.36
CA ASP A 103 3.39 7.12 4.03
C ASP A 103 4.08 6.59 5.30
N LEU A 104 5.33 6.99 5.48
CA LEU A 104 6.21 6.44 6.50
C LEU A 104 5.93 7.07 7.87
N TYR A 105 6.43 6.44 8.92
CA TYR A 105 6.40 7.05 10.24
C TYR A 105 7.26 8.32 10.27
N PRO A 106 6.83 9.36 11.01
CA PRO A 106 7.50 10.66 11.02
C PRO A 106 8.78 10.61 11.89
N PHE A 107 9.78 9.86 11.43
CA PHE A 107 11.03 9.65 12.14
C PHE A 107 11.78 10.97 12.34
N GLU A 108 11.90 11.78 11.30
CA GLU A 108 12.61 13.06 11.36
C GLU A 108 11.95 14.05 12.35
N GLU A 109 10.63 14.12 12.35
CA GLU A 109 9.87 14.96 13.30
C GLU A 109 10.00 14.45 14.74
N THR A 110 9.98 13.12 14.93
CA THR A 110 10.15 12.51 16.26
C THR A 110 11.56 12.78 16.78
N LEU A 111 12.59 12.59 15.95
CA LEU A 111 13.97 12.90 16.29
C LEU A 111 14.17 14.38 16.65
N ALA A 112 13.46 15.29 15.98
CA ALA A 112 13.54 16.72 16.25
C ALA A 112 12.79 17.13 17.54
N SER A 113 11.83 16.34 18.01
CA SER A 113 10.93 16.70 19.11
C SER A 113 11.24 16.05 20.46
N THR A 114 11.99 14.93 20.47
CA THR A 114 12.34 14.21 21.70
C THR A 114 13.79 13.72 21.69
N ASN A 115 14.34 13.44 22.87
CA ASN A 115 15.61 12.71 23.04
C ASN A 115 15.40 11.28 23.59
N ASP A 116 14.14 10.83 23.69
CA ASP A 116 13.81 9.46 24.12
C ASP A 116 14.15 8.46 23.00
N GLU A 117 15.30 7.80 23.13
CA GLU A 117 15.82 6.86 22.14
C GLU A 117 14.85 5.71 21.80
N PRO A 118 14.25 5.00 22.79
CA PRO A 118 13.16 4.05 22.53
C PRO A 118 12.03 4.59 21.63
N GLU A 119 11.56 5.81 21.89
CA GLU A 119 10.49 6.42 21.10
C GLU A 119 10.93 6.66 19.65
N ILE A 120 12.14 7.16 19.46
CA ILE A 120 12.75 7.39 18.14
C ILE A 120 12.92 6.06 17.39
N ILE A 121 13.41 5.01 18.06
CA ILE A 121 13.61 3.68 17.46
C ILE A 121 12.28 3.07 17.00
N GLU A 122 11.19 3.24 17.74
CA GLU A 122 9.86 2.76 17.33
C GLU A 122 9.32 3.46 16.08
N LYS A 123 9.89 4.62 15.69
CA LYS A 123 9.53 5.32 14.46
C LYS A 123 10.34 4.90 13.23
N ILE A 124 11.28 3.96 13.37
CA ILE A 124 11.99 3.38 12.23
C ILE A 124 11.07 2.38 11.52
N ASP A 125 10.53 2.78 10.37
CA ASP A 125 9.64 1.94 9.58
C ASP A 125 10.41 0.93 8.71
N ILE A 126 10.19 -0.36 8.97
CA ILE A 126 10.74 -1.47 8.19
C ILE A 126 9.77 -1.92 7.08
N GLY A 127 8.48 -1.95 7.39
CA GLY A 127 7.45 -2.47 6.49
C GLY A 127 7.19 -1.51 5.34
N GLY A 128 6.91 -0.24 5.66
CA GLY A 128 6.61 0.80 4.68
C GLY A 128 7.74 0.99 3.66
N ILE A 129 8.99 1.12 4.12
CA ILE A 129 10.13 1.27 3.21
C ILE A 129 10.33 0.05 2.31
N SER A 130 10.07 -1.15 2.83
CA SER A 130 10.17 -2.38 2.04
C SER A 130 9.10 -2.44 0.95
N LEU A 131 7.86 -2.04 1.26
CA LEU A 131 6.75 -1.96 0.30
C LEU A 131 7.02 -0.93 -0.80
N ILE A 132 7.49 0.27 -0.44
CA ILE A 132 7.87 1.32 -1.41
C ILE A 132 8.94 0.77 -2.37
N ARG A 133 10.00 0.16 -1.83
CA ARG A 133 11.09 -0.39 -2.66
C ARG A 133 10.61 -1.54 -3.56
N ALA A 134 9.72 -2.39 -3.08
CA ALA A 134 9.16 -3.47 -3.87
C ALA A 134 8.31 -2.94 -5.04
N ALA A 135 7.43 -1.98 -4.77
CA ALA A 135 6.57 -1.38 -5.78
C ALA A 135 7.40 -0.60 -6.82
N ALA A 136 8.35 0.21 -6.37
CA ALA A 136 9.27 0.93 -7.26
C ALA A 136 10.09 -0.03 -8.15
N LYS A 137 10.53 -1.18 -7.64
CA LYS A 137 11.22 -2.19 -8.44
C LYS A 137 10.33 -2.77 -9.55
N ASN A 138 9.03 -2.89 -9.32
CA ASN A 138 8.07 -3.43 -10.29
C ASN A 138 7.19 -2.35 -10.95
N PHE A 139 7.75 -1.15 -11.16
CA PHE A 139 7.05 0.02 -11.72
C PHE A 139 6.31 -0.22 -13.04
N ARG A 140 6.70 -1.27 -13.79
CA ARG A 140 6.03 -1.66 -15.04
C ARG A 140 4.58 -2.10 -14.81
N ASP A 141 4.33 -2.74 -13.67
CA ASP A 141 3.06 -3.35 -13.32
C ASP A 141 2.37 -2.68 -12.13
N VAL A 142 3.13 -1.96 -11.28
CA VAL A 142 2.67 -1.37 -10.02
C VAL A 142 2.97 0.13 -9.96
N LEU A 143 1.96 0.95 -9.65
CA LEU A 143 2.14 2.36 -9.31
C LEU A 143 2.44 2.50 -7.82
N VAL A 144 3.43 3.33 -7.47
CA VAL A 144 3.79 3.62 -6.08
C VAL A 144 3.59 5.10 -5.78
N VAL A 145 2.98 5.40 -4.63
CA VAL A 145 2.80 6.74 -4.07
C VAL A 145 3.44 6.75 -2.69
N PRO A 146 4.68 7.26 -2.55
CA PRO A 146 5.51 7.09 -1.35
C PRO A 146 5.35 8.21 -0.30
N SER A 147 4.57 9.25 -0.59
CA SER A 147 4.23 10.32 0.35
C SER A 147 2.93 11.01 -0.03
N MET A 148 2.35 11.76 0.92
CA MET A 148 1.15 12.57 0.71
C MET A 148 1.33 13.71 -0.29
N ASP A 149 2.57 14.14 -0.57
CA ASP A 149 2.86 15.20 -1.53
C ASP A 149 2.40 14.85 -2.95
N HIS A 150 2.31 13.56 -3.25
CA HIS A 150 1.88 13.03 -4.54
C HIS A 150 0.36 12.79 -4.65
N TYR A 151 -0.42 13.05 -3.60
CA TYR A 151 -1.87 12.79 -3.61
C TYR A 151 -2.61 13.61 -4.65
N THR A 152 -2.23 14.88 -4.83
CA THR A 152 -2.84 15.76 -5.85
C THR A 152 -2.61 15.21 -7.26
N GLU A 153 -1.39 14.75 -7.54
CA GLU A 153 -1.02 14.17 -8.84
C GLU A 153 -1.76 12.85 -9.08
N LEU A 154 -1.76 11.94 -8.08
CA LEU A 154 -2.50 10.69 -8.14
C LEU A 154 -3.99 10.94 -8.40
N LEU A 155 -4.59 11.89 -7.69
CA LEU A 155 -6.01 12.19 -7.81
C LEU A 155 -6.36 12.71 -9.22
N SER A 156 -5.54 13.60 -9.79
CA SER A 156 -5.70 14.06 -11.18
C SER A 156 -5.62 12.87 -12.15
N LEU A 157 -4.58 12.05 -12.01
CA LEU A 157 -4.37 10.86 -12.83
C LEU A 157 -5.57 9.91 -12.80
N LEU A 158 -6.07 9.57 -11.60
CA LEU A 158 -7.21 8.66 -11.43
C LEU A 158 -8.49 9.23 -12.06
N LYS A 159 -8.72 10.55 -11.97
CA LYS A 159 -9.88 11.22 -12.58
C LYS A 159 -9.77 11.25 -14.11
N ASP A 160 -8.65 11.74 -14.63
CA ASP A 160 -8.45 11.97 -16.06
C ASP A 160 -8.38 10.66 -16.86
N LYS A 161 -7.73 9.65 -16.29
CA LYS A 161 -7.52 8.34 -16.92
C LYS A 161 -8.49 7.27 -16.41
N LYS A 162 -9.47 7.64 -15.57
CA LYS A 162 -10.49 6.74 -15.01
C LYS A 162 -9.88 5.49 -14.36
N GLY A 163 -8.87 5.70 -13.52
CA GLY A 163 -8.13 4.65 -12.82
C GLY A 163 -7.16 3.84 -13.69
N SER A 164 -6.95 4.22 -14.94
CA SER A 164 -5.90 3.65 -15.78
C SER A 164 -4.62 4.48 -15.66
N THR A 165 -3.48 3.85 -15.89
CA THR A 165 -2.17 4.51 -15.79
C THR A 165 -1.31 4.15 -16.99
N GLU A 166 -0.24 4.88 -17.24
CA GLU A 166 0.70 4.67 -18.36
C GLU A 166 2.13 4.68 -17.80
N LEU A 167 3.12 4.21 -18.56
CA LEU A 167 4.53 4.25 -18.12
C LEU A 167 5.13 5.65 -18.27
N GLU A 168 4.53 6.47 -19.14
CA GLU A 168 4.87 7.84 -19.49
C GLU A 168 3.60 8.69 -19.47
#